data_AF-A0A4U7CNU2-F1
#
_entry.id   AF-A0A4U7CNU2-F1
#
_cell.length_a   1.000
_cell.length_b   1.000
_cell.length_c   1.000
_cell.angle_alpha   90.00
_cell.angle_beta   90.00
_cell.angle_gamma   90.00
#
_symmetry.space_group_name_H-M   'P 1'
#
loop_
_entity.id
_entity.type
_entity.pdbx_description
1 polymer ?
#
loop_
_entity_poly.entity_id
_entity_poly.type
_entity_poly.pdbx_seq_one_letter_code
_entity_poly.pdbx_strand_id
1 'polypeptide(L)'
;MSEFTLTVNEHHFNYVSEIKPERSNNGVVEALTPQQRYREANSSYVHRYGWGPFCRFSIPTQWTGKSGVYVLCSCNEIMYVGETQDLAVRFNQGYGTISPRNCFDGGQETNCRINTHIRDEVIAGNSVSLFYRDTENRSELESELVEHINPPWNRESSGSPQAINGSYQDTTGYQGKYLPLKQYLQTVDENHLKLSFSEIEEILGFGLPKSAHKFDAWWSNGSKPHSYAWLDSGWKVSDYSFSNQTVQFIRTQQ
;
A
#
# COMPACT_ATOMS: atom_id res chain seq x y z
N MET A 1 -26.91 -0.10 24.43
CA MET A 1 -26.27 -0.20 23.10
C MET A 1 -25.37 -1.41 23.18
N SER A 2 -25.57 -2.43 22.35
CA SER A 2 -24.71 -3.61 22.35
C SER A 2 -23.28 -3.19 22.01
N GLU A 3 -22.34 -3.40 22.93
CA GLU A 3 -20.92 -3.25 22.64
C GLU A 3 -20.55 -4.31 21.61
N PHE A 4 -20.09 -3.89 20.43
CA PHE A 4 -19.56 -4.81 19.43
C PHE A 4 -18.23 -5.35 19.94
N THR A 5 -18.21 -6.63 20.29
CA THR A 5 -17.03 -7.33 20.79
C THR A 5 -16.61 -8.42 19.81
N LEU A 6 -15.31 -8.55 19.59
CA LEU A 6 -14.71 -9.66 18.86
C LEU A 6 -14.06 -10.62 19.88
N THR A 7 -14.29 -11.92 19.73
CA THR A 7 -13.64 -12.94 20.56
C THR A 7 -12.66 -13.75 19.73
N VAL A 8 -11.42 -13.84 20.18
CA VAL A 8 -10.34 -14.57 19.51
C VAL A 8 -9.57 -15.36 20.53
N ASN A 9 -9.53 -16.69 20.40
CA ASN A 9 -8.90 -17.59 21.36
C ASN A 9 -9.27 -17.26 22.83
N GLU A 10 -10.58 -17.11 23.11
CA GLU A 10 -11.12 -16.74 24.43
C GLU A 10 -10.81 -15.29 24.90
N HIS A 11 -10.02 -14.52 24.15
CA HIS A 11 -9.77 -13.11 24.43
C HIS A 11 -10.83 -12.22 23.81
N HIS A 12 -11.41 -11.33 24.62
CA HIS A 12 -12.37 -10.33 24.18
C HIS A 12 -11.68 -9.03 23.78
N PHE A 13 -12.05 -8.50 22.61
CA PHE A 13 -11.61 -7.23 22.07
C PHE A 13 -12.81 -6.30 21.89
N ASN A 14 -12.68 -5.07 22.37
CA ASN A 14 -13.69 -4.03 22.25
C ASN A 14 -13.54 -3.31 20.91
N TYR A 15 -14.66 -3.05 20.23
CA TYR A 15 -14.67 -2.22 19.04
C TYR A 15 -14.17 -0.80 19.35
N VAL A 16 -13.25 -0.32 18.52
CA VAL A 16 -12.65 1.02 18.63
C VAL A 16 -13.33 1.96 17.64
N SER A 17 -13.18 1.65 16.36
CA SER A 17 -13.73 2.42 15.24
C SER A 17 -13.50 1.69 13.91
N GLU A 18 -14.32 1.98 12.93
CA GLU A 18 -14.00 1.80 11.52
C GLU A 18 -12.92 2.82 11.12
N ILE A 19 -11.89 2.38 10.40
CA ILE A 19 -10.84 3.24 9.87
C ILE A 19 -11.39 3.97 8.65
N LYS A 20 -11.41 5.30 8.71
CA LYS A 20 -11.94 6.16 7.64
C LYS A 20 -10.83 7.04 7.06
N PRO A 21 -10.22 6.62 5.94
CA PRO A 21 -9.34 7.47 5.16
C PRO A 21 -9.99 8.81 4.76
N GLU A 22 -9.19 9.87 4.80
CA GLU A 22 -9.53 11.17 4.24
C GLU A 22 -9.81 11.04 2.74
N ARG A 23 -10.87 11.71 2.30
CA ARG A 23 -11.35 11.70 0.92
C ARG A 23 -11.39 13.12 0.40
N SER A 24 -11.02 13.30 -0.86
CA SER A 24 -11.16 14.59 -1.53
C SER A 24 -12.63 14.91 -1.81
N ASN A 25 -12.92 16.11 -2.32
CA ASN A 25 -14.29 16.59 -2.54
C ASN A 25 -15.15 15.72 -3.47
N ASN A 26 -14.51 14.92 -4.34
CA ASN A 26 -15.20 13.98 -5.23
C ASN A 26 -15.42 12.59 -4.59
N GLY A 27 -15.08 12.41 -3.31
CA GLY A 27 -15.24 11.16 -2.58
C GLY A 27 -14.10 10.14 -2.76
N VAL A 28 -13.07 10.45 -3.56
CA VAL A 28 -11.91 9.55 -3.75
C VAL A 28 -10.95 9.64 -2.56
N VAL A 29 -10.48 8.49 -2.08
CA VAL A 29 -9.45 8.42 -1.03
C VAL A 29 -8.18 9.11 -1.52
N GLU A 30 -7.68 10.08 -0.75
CA GLU A 30 -6.49 10.82 -1.16
C GLU A 30 -5.26 9.91 -1.23
N ALA A 31 -4.58 9.94 -2.38
CA ALA A 31 -3.33 9.23 -2.59
C ALA A 31 -2.14 10.14 -2.21
N LEU A 32 -1.38 9.74 -1.19
CA LEU A 32 -0.26 10.48 -0.64
C LEU A 32 1.07 9.79 -0.95
N THR A 33 2.02 10.56 -1.48
CA THR A 33 3.39 10.11 -1.75
C THR A 33 4.42 10.99 -1.02
N PRO A 34 4.53 10.89 0.33
CA PRO A 34 5.37 11.74 1.17
C PRO A 34 6.85 11.66 0.82
N GLN A 35 7.33 10.50 0.36
CA GLN A 35 8.72 10.30 -0.08
C GLN A 35 9.14 11.27 -1.18
N GLN A 36 8.23 11.69 -2.07
CA GLN A 36 8.54 12.64 -3.14
C GLN A 36 8.95 14.03 -2.63
N ARG A 37 8.67 14.35 -1.37
CA ARG A 37 9.08 15.60 -0.73
C ARG A 37 10.58 15.62 -0.39
N TYR A 38 11.26 14.48 -0.38
CA TYR A 38 12.69 14.39 -0.16
C TYR A 38 13.44 14.52 -1.49
N ARG A 39 14.40 15.46 -1.53
CA ARG A 39 15.19 15.78 -2.72
C ARG A 39 15.97 14.59 -3.28
N GLU A 40 16.25 13.61 -2.42
CA GLU A 40 17.01 12.40 -2.69
C GLU A 40 16.13 11.15 -2.81
N ALA A 41 14.84 11.30 -3.14
CA ALA A 41 13.92 10.19 -3.39
C ALA A 41 14.30 9.39 -4.65
N ASN A 42 15.44 8.70 -4.59
CA ASN A 42 15.94 7.75 -5.57
C ASN A 42 15.51 6.35 -5.16
N SER A 43 15.24 5.50 -6.15
CA SER A 43 14.70 4.17 -5.94
C SER A 43 15.61 3.21 -5.19
N SER A 44 16.90 3.52 -5.07
CA SER A 44 17.87 2.72 -4.33
C SER A 44 17.71 2.81 -2.82
N TYR A 45 17.00 3.82 -2.29
CA TYR A 45 16.90 4.08 -0.85
C TYR A 45 15.49 3.96 -0.31
N VAL A 46 14.49 3.82 -1.19
CA VAL A 46 13.09 3.63 -0.79
C VAL A 46 12.87 2.14 -0.64
N HIS A 47 12.52 1.69 0.57
CA HIS A 47 12.29 0.27 0.83
C HIS A 47 10.99 -0.19 0.14
N ARG A 48 10.76 -1.51 0.10
CA ARG A 48 9.68 -2.14 -0.68
C ARG A 48 8.25 -1.63 -0.41
N TYR A 49 7.99 -1.08 0.78
CA TYR A 49 6.67 -0.52 1.14
C TYR A 49 6.66 1.02 1.12
N GLY A 50 7.80 1.67 0.90
CA GLY A 50 7.96 3.12 1.02
C GLY A 50 7.40 3.93 -0.16
N TRP A 51 6.93 3.27 -1.22
CA TRP A 51 6.42 3.97 -2.39
C TRP A 51 4.97 4.43 -2.26
N GLY A 52 4.18 3.79 -1.41
CA GLY A 52 2.74 4.04 -1.35
C GLY A 52 2.05 3.66 -2.69
N PRO A 53 0.98 4.36 -3.09
CA PRO A 53 0.38 5.51 -2.41
C PRO A 53 -0.15 5.17 -1.01
N PHE A 54 -0.10 6.15 -0.12
CA PHE A 54 -0.63 6.04 1.24
C PHE A 54 -1.94 6.81 1.36
N CYS A 55 -2.71 6.52 2.40
CA CYS A 55 -3.85 7.34 2.81
C CYS A 55 -3.55 8.07 4.12
N ARG A 56 -4.38 9.06 4.46
CA ARG A 56 -4.38 9.68 5.80
C ARG A 56 -5.65 9.29 6.53
N PHE A 57 -5.53 8.98 7.82
CA PHE A 57 -6.70 8.74 8.68
C PHE A 57 -6.34 9.01 10.15
N SER A 58 -7.36 8.99 11.00
CA SER A 58 -7.17 9.00 12.45
C SER A 58 -8.28 8.19 13.15
N ILE A 59 -7.96 7.67 14.33
CA ILE A 59 -8.91 7.12 15.29
C ILE A 59 -9.19 8.15 16.40
N PRO A 60 -10.31 8.03 17.14
CA PRO A 60 -10.67 8.98 18.19
C PRO A 60 -9.60 9.13 19.28
N THR A 61 -9.33 10.36 19.71
CA THR A 61 -8.26 10.69 20.68
C THR A 61 -8.52 10.17 22.10
N GLN A 62 -9.74 9.73 22.41
CA GLN A 62 -10.07 9.08 23.69
C GLN A 62 -9.26 7.78 23.95
N TRP A 63 -8.62 7.23 22.90
CA TRP A 63 -7.75 6.06 22.98
C TRP A 63 -6.27 6.40 23.29
N THR A 64 -5.98 7.66 23.62
CA THR A 64 -4.63 8.10 24.04
C THR A 64 -4.22 7.41 25.35
N GLY A 65 -2.96 6.98 25.43
CA GLY A 65 -2.40 6.26 26.57
C GLY A 65 -2.90 4.82 26.75
N LYS A 66 -3.73 4.31 25.83
CA LYS A 66 -4.24 2.93 25.90
C LYS A 66 -3.20 1.95 25.39
N SER A 67 -2.60 1.21 26.32
CA SER A 67 -1.56 0.21 26.07
C SER A 67 -2.17 -1.19 26.01
N GLY A 68 -1.87 -1.99 24.99
CA GLY A 68 -2.52 -3.30 24.82
C GLY A 68 -2.22 -3.95 23.47
N VAL A 69 -3.10 -4.87 23.08
CA VAL A 69 -3.10 -5.53 21.77
C VAL A 69 -4.32 -5.06 20.98
N TYR A 70 -4.15 -4.88 19.67
CA TYR A 70 -5.24 -4.53 18.76
C TYR A 70 -5.27 -5.47 17.57
N VAL A 71 -6.45 -5.53 16.95
CA VAL A 71 -6.67 -6.30 15.71
C VAL A 71 -7.37 -5.44 14.67
N LEU A 72 -6.92 -5.58 13.43
CA LEU A 72 -7.59 -5.01 12.26
C LEU A 72 -8.35 -6.12 11.55
N CYS A 73 -9.61 -5.85 11.25
CA CYS A 73 -10.48 -6.76 10.51
C CYS A 73 -10.94 -6.11 9.21
N SER A 74 -10.93 -6.87 8.11
CA SER A 74 -11.63 -6.51 6.87
C SER A 74 -12.68 -7.58 6.58
N CYS A 75 -13.90 -7.19 6.23
CA CYS A 75 -15.00 -8.12 5.92
C CYS A 75 -15.17 -9.27 6.94
N ASN A 76 -15.01 -8.96 8.24
CA ASN A 76 -15.07 -9.89 9.38
C ASN A 76 -13.93 -10.92 9.47
N GLU A 77 -12.88 -10.80 8.65
CA GLU A 77 -11.65 -11.59 8.78
C GLU A 77 -10.58 -10.78 9.52
N ILE A 78 -9.83 -11.43 10.40
CA ILE A 78 -8.71 -10.80 11.13
C ILE A 78 -7.51 -10.70 10.18
N MET A 79 -7.17 -9.49 9.81
CA MET A 79 -6.13 -9.21 8.83
C MET A 79 -4.77 -8.97 9.49
N TYR A 80 -4.77 -8.33 10.67
CA TYR A 80 -3.55 -7.96 11.39
C TYR A 80 -3.77 -7.99 12.89
N VAL A 81 -2.75 -8.42 13.62
CA VAL A 81 -2.62 -8.30 15.08
C VAL A 81 -1.37 -7.48 15.36
N GLY A 82 -1.43 -6.54 16.31
CA GLY A 82 -0.26 -5.83 16.77
C GLY A 82 -0.36 -5.36 18.22
N GLU A 83 0.77 -5.08 18.85
CA GLU A 83 0.83 -4.44 20.16
C GLU A 83 1.09 -2.93 20.10
N THR A 84 0.74 -2.23 21.18
CA THR A 84 1.03 -0.81 21.35
C THR A 84 1.16 -0.39 22.81
N GLN A 85 1.99 0.62 23.08
CA GLN A 85 2.01 1.34 24.36
C GLN A 85 0.98 2.47 24.41
N ASP A 86 0.57 2.98 23.25
CA ASP A 86 -0.45 4.03 23.12
C ASP A 86 -1.18 3.84 21.78
N LEU A 87 -2.44 3.42 21.86
CA LEU A 87 -3.25 3.09 20.69
C LEU A 87 -3.45 4.31 19.78
N ALA A 88 -3.81 5.47 20.33
CA ALA A 88 -4.00 6.68 19.53
C ALA A 88 -2.71 7.15 18.86
N VAL A 89 -1.56 7.07 19.54
CA VAL A 89 -0.26 7.41 18.93
C VAL A 89 0.10 6.43 17.82
N ARG A 90 -0.03 5.11 18.05
CA ARG A 90 0.29 4.08 17.05
C ARG A 90 -0.52 4.24 15.77
N PHE A 91 -1.81 4.55 15.91
CA PHE A 91 -2.68 4.75 14.76
C PHE A 91 -2.54 6.14 14.15
N ASN A 92 -2.60 7.23 14.92
CA ASN A 92 -2.70 8.57 14.32
C ASN A 92 -1.34 9.09 13.81
N GLN A 93 -0.26 8.79 14.54
CA GLN A 93 1.10 9.24 14.19
C GLN A 93 1.92 8.15 13.47
N GLY A 94 1.56 6.88 13.65
CA GLY A 94 2.14 5.75 12.93
C GLY A 94 1.40 5.49 11.62
N TYR A 95 0.37 4.66 11.68
CA TYR A 95 -0.31 4.15 10.49
C TYR A 95 -1.06 5.22 9.68
N GLY A 96 -1.75 6.14 10.35
CA GLY A 96 -2.63 7.14 9.75
C GLY A 96 -1.89 8.34 9.17
N THR A 97 -0.59 8.50 9.46
CA THR A 97 0.23 9.59 8.91
C THR A 97 1.63 9.09 8.55
N ILE A 98 1.84 8.69 7.30
CA ILE A 98 3.16 8.26 6.85
C ILE A 98 4.10 9.45 6.65
N SER A 99 5.13 9.52 7.49
CA SER A 99 6.21 10.49 7.33
C SER A 99 7.14 10.07 6.18
N PRO A 100 7.78 11.03 5.47
CA PRO A 100 8.70 10.68 4.40
C PRO A 100 9.87 9.78 4.87
N ARG A 101 10.40 10.01 6.09
CA ARG A 101 11.50 9.19 6.65
C ARG A 101 11.11 7.71 6.79
N ASN A 102 9.83 7.42 7.03
CA ASN A 102 9.36 6.04 7.12
C ASN A 102 9.54 5.29 5.80
N CYS A 103 9.59 5.99 4.66
CA CYS A 103 9.64 5.39 3.33
C CYS A 103 11.04 4.94 2.89
N PHE A 104 12.09 5.31 3.61
CA PHE A 104 13.48 5.05 3.23
C PHE A 104 14.15 3.99 4.09
N ASP A 105 15.17 3.30 3.59
CA ASP A 105 15.92 2.24 4.29
C ASP A 105 16.31 2.61 5.73
N GLY A 106 15.97 1.76 6.69
CA GLY A 106 16.06 2.05 8.14
C GLY A 106 14.88 2.85 8.70
N GLY A 107 13.85 3.10 7.89
CA GLY A 107 12.56 3.64 8.28
C GLY A 107 11.61 2.59 8.86
N GLN A 108 10.36 2.99 9.10
CA GLN A 108 9.34 2.12 9.70
C GLN A 108 8.50 1.42 8.63
N GLU A 109 8.99 0.28 8.13
CA GLU A 109 8.33 -0.49 7.08
C GLU A 109 6.89 -0.88 7.43
N THR A 110 6.65 -1.31 8.67
CA THR A 110 5.32 -1.70 9.15
C THR A 110 4.31 -0.57 8.99
N ASN A 111 4.71 0.69 9.19
CA ASN A 111 3.77 1.80 9.06
C ASN A 111 3.32 1.96 7.62
N CYS A 112 4.27 1.98 6.69
CA CYS A 112 4.00 2.07 5.27
C CYS A 112 3.13 0.89 4.80
N ARG A 113 3.49 -0.33 5.19
CA ARG A 113 2.80 -1.57 4.81
C ARG A 113 1.36 -1.63 5.30
N ILE A 114 1.11 -1.38 6.58
CA ILE A 114 -0.24 -1.41 7.15
C ILE A 114 -1.10 -0.27 6.58
N ASN A 115 -0.53 0.90 6.32
CA ASN A 115 -1.27 1.98 5.67
C ASN A 115 -1.70 1.61 4.24
N THR A 116 -0.80 1.04 3.44
CA THR A 116 -1.12 0.60 2.07
C THR A 116 -2.25 -0.44 2.09
N HIS A 117 -2.17 -1.45 2.95
CA HIS A 117 -3.24 -2.45 3.09
C HIS A 117 -4.59 -1.84 3.47
N ILE A 118 -4.63 -0.93 4.45
CA ILE A 118 -5.85 -0.21 4.82
C ILE A 118 -6.41 0.57 3.64
N ARG A 119 -5.55 1.29 2.91
CA ARG A 119 -5.95 2.08 1.75
C ARG A 119 -6.58 1.18 0.67
N ASP A 120 -5.93 0.08 0.35
CA ASP A 120 -6.32 -0.79 -0.76
C ASP A 120 -7.65 -1.50 -0.47
N GLU A 121 -7.87 -1.96 0.77
CA GLU A 121 -9.17 -2.48 1.23
C GLU A 121 -10.29 -1.42 1.07
N VAL A 122 -10.04 -0.19 1.53
CA VAL A 122 -11.06 0.87 1.49
C VAL A 122 -11.36 1.32 0.05
N ILE A 123 -10.37 1.28 -0.85
CA ILE A 123 -10.56 1.56 -2.28
C ILE A 123 -11.34 0.44 -2.95
N ALA A 124 -11.10 -0.82 -2.56
CA ALA A 124 -11.89 -1.96 -3.01
C ALA A 124 -13.35 -1.94 -2.49
N GLY A 125 -13.69 -0.99 -1.61
CA GLY A 125 -15.02 -0.83 -1.03
C GLY A 125 -15.26 -1.64 0.24
N ASN A 126 -14.21 -2.26 0.78
CA ASN A 126 -14.28 -3.02 2.02
C ASN A 126 -14.14 -2.10 3.24
N SER A 127 -14.79 -2.46 4.34
CA SER A 127 -14.65 -1.75 5.62
C SER A 127 -13.51 -2.35 6.43
N VAL A 128 -12.62 -1.51 6.95
CA VAL A 128 -11.58 -1.93 7.90
C VAL A 128 -11.95 -1.49 9.32
N SER A 129 -12.14 -2.44 10.22
CA SER A 129 -12.50 -2.19 11.62
C SER A 129 -11.34 -2.46 12.56
N LEU A 130 -11.19 -1.59 13.57
CA LEU A 130 -10.21 -1.73 14.64
C LEU A 130 -10.89 -2.21 15.92
N PHE A 131 -10.30 -3.22 16.55
CA PHE A 131 -10.66 -3.67 17.89
C PHE A 131 -9.43 -3.67 18.80
N TYR A 132 -9.63 -3.54 20.11
CA TYR A 132 -8.57 -3.40 21.09
C TYR A 132 -8.88 -4.13 22.40
N ARG A 133 -7.81 -4.65 23.03
CA ARG A 133 -7.82 -5.28 24.35
C ARG A 133 -6.66 -4.72 25.17
N ASP A 134 -6.97 -4.23 26.36
CA ASP A 134 -5.96 -3.89 27.35
C ASP A 134 -5.30 -5.16 27.90
N THR A 135 -3.99 -5.11 28.08
CA THR A 135 -3.22 -6.18 28.70
C THR A 135 -1.87 -5.66 29.15
N GLU A 136 -1.34 -6.21 30.23
CA GLU A 136 0.04 -5.98 30.68
C GLU A 136 1.04 -6.86 29.90
N ASN A 137 0.60 -8.03 29.42
CA ASN A 137 1.42 -9.02 28.70
C ASN A 137 1.26 -8.90 27.18
N ARG A 138 1.49 -7.70 26.64
CA ARG A 138 1.19 -7.36 25.23
C ARG A 138 1.92 -8.26 24.22
N SER A 139 3.24 -8.42 24.38
CA SER A 139 4.06 -9.17 23.44
C SER A 139 3.74 -10.67 23.44
N GLU A 140 3.46 -11.25 24.60
CA GLU A 140 3.03 -12.65 24.72
C GLU A 140 1.68 -12.87 24.04
N LEU A 141 0.70 -12.00 24.31
CA LEU A 141 -0.63 -12.09 23.71
C LEU A 141 -0.60 -11.84 22.19
N GLU A 142 0.18 -10.86 21.72
CA GLU A 142 0.37 -10.65 20.28
C GLU A 142 0.93 -11.90 19.62
N SER A 143 2.00 -12.48 20.19
CA SER A 143 2.65 -13.67 19.64
C SER A 143 1.69 -14.87 19.58
N GLU A 144 0.97 -15.14 20.68
CA GLU A 144 -0.06 -16.18 20.77
C GLU A 144 -1.11 -16.03 19.65
N LEU A 145 -1.66 -14.83 19.50
CA LEU A 145 -2.70 -14.56 18.51
C LEU A 145 -2.15 -14.62 17.08
N VAL A 146 -0.95 -14.12 16.82
CA VAL A 146 -0.32 -14.21 15.50
C VAL A 146 -0.06 -15.67 15.12
N GLU A 147 0.42 -16.50 16.05
CA GLU A 147 0.64 -17.93 15.82
C GLU A 147 -0.67 -18.68 15.58
N HIS A 148 -1.70 -18.39 16.37
CA HIS A 148 -3.00 -19.07 16.27
C HIS A 148 -3.78 -18.68 15.01
N ILE A 149 -3.81 -17.40 14.67
CA ILE A 149 -4.63 -16.86 13.58
C ILE A 149 -3.88 -16.90 12.24
N ASN A 150 -2.56 -16.75 12.29
CA ASN A 150 -1.70 -16.54 11.12
C ASN A 150 -2.19 -15.40 10.18
N PRO A 151 -2.39 -14.16 10.70
CA PRO A 151 -3.06 -13.11 9.94
C PRO A 151 -2.31 -12.73 8.65
N PRO A 152 -3.02 -12.47 7.54
CA PRO A 152 -2.40 -12.16 6.25
C PRO A 152 -1.41 -10.99 6.31
N TRP A 153 -1.72 -9.94 7.06
CA TRP A 153 -0.85 -8.77 7.18
C TRP A 153 0.21 -8.92 8.29
N ASN A 154 0.32 -10.04 9.01
CA ASN A 154 1.49 -10.33 9.86
C ASN A 154 2.55 -11.16 9.13
N ARG A 155 2.13 -11.96 8.14
CA ARG A 155 2.98 -12.88 7.38
C ARG A 155 4.02 -12.23 6.46
N GLU A 156 3.86 -10.95 6.15
CA GLU A 156 4.72 -10.27 5.17
C GLU A 156 6.08 -9.81 5.72
N SER A 157 6.43 -10.21 6.94
CA SER A 157 7.76 -10.04 7.52
C SER A 157 8.70 -11.12 6.99
N SER A 158 9.74 -10.71 6.25
CA SER A 158 10.88 -11.55 5.82
C SER A 158 10.54 -12.78 4.96
N GLY A 159 10.13 -12.55 3.72
CA GLY A 159 10.02 -13.62 2.72
C GLY A 159 9.23 -13.15 1.52
N SER A 160 9.64 -13.58 0.33
CA SER A 160 8.92 -13.43 -0.93
C SER A 160 7.41 -13.70 -0.76
N PRO A 161 6.52 -13.03 -1.52
CA PRO A 161 5.09 -13.31 -1.47
C PRO A 161 4.83 -14.80 -1.70
N GLN A 162 4.21 -15.48 -0.73
CA GLN A 162 3.59 -16.78 -0.97
C GLN A 162 2.36 -16.56 -1.84
N ALA A 163 2.56 -16.83 -3.12
CA ALA A 163 1.63 -17.33 -4.12
C ALA A 163 0.14 -17.29 -3.74
N ILE A 164 -0.58 -16.35 -4.35
CA ILE A 164 -1.89 -16.67 -4.91
C ILE A 164 -1.65 -17.72 -6.00
N ASN A 165 -2.32 -18.86 -5.89
CA ASN A 165 -2.26 -19.95 -6.85
C ASN A 165 -2.82 -19.49 -8.20
N GLY A 166 -1.93 -18.95 -9.03
CA GLY A 166 -2.10 -18.66 -10.44
C GLY A 166 -0.70 -18.43 -10.98
N SER A 167 -0.20 -19.39 -11.74
CA SER A 167 1.19 -19.49 -12.20
C SER A 167 1.71 -18.22 -12.90
N TYR A 168 2.35 -17.31 -12.16
CA TYR A 168 3.24 -16.31 -12.74
C TYR A 168 4.47 -16.16 -11.85
N GLN A 169 5.58 -16.77 -12.27
CA GLN A 169 6.88 -16.53 -11.65
C GLN A 169 7.40 -15.16 -12.09
N ASP A 170 7.45 -14.22 -11.15
CA ASP A 170 8.20 -12.97 -11.30
C ASP A 170 9.70 -13.27 -11.31
N THR A 171 10.31 -13.23 -12.49
CA THR A 171 11.76 -13.43 -12.68
C THR A 171 12.54 -12.10 -12.72
N THR A 172 11.91 -10.96 -12.49
CA THR A 172 12.51 -9.63 -12.79
C THR A 172 12.68 -8.74 -11.55
N GLY A 173 11.98 -8.99 -10.44
CA GLY A 173 12.32 -8.41 -9.13
C GLY A 173 12.20 -6.89 -9.00
N TYR A 174 11.57 -6.20 -9.95
CA TYR A 174 11.40 -4.75 -9.92
C TYR A 174 10.45 -4.30 -8.79
N GLN A 175 10.95 -3.48 -7.84
CA GLN A 175 10.22 -2.98 -6.66
C GLN A 175 10.18 -1.43 -6.57
N GLY A 176 10.13 -0.74 -7.71
CA GLY A 176 10.11 0.73 -7.78
C GLY A 176 8.70 1.35 -7.76
N LYS A 177 8.61 2.68 -7.69
CA LYS A 177 7.33 3.42 -7.70
C LYS A 177 6.40 3.17 -8.89
N TYR A 178 6.91 2.57 -9.96
CA TYR A 178 6.12 2.24 -11.14
C TYR A 178 5.61 0.79 -11.10
N LEU A 179 5.76 0.09 -9.96
CA LEU A 179 5.23 -1.25 -9.75
C LEU A 179 3.71 -1.35 -9.99
N PRO A 180 2.87 -0.38 -9.57
CA PRO A 180 1.44 -0.43 -9.88
C PRO A 180 1.17 -0.46 -11.39
N LEU A 181 1.93 0.33 -12.18
CA LEU A 181 1.83 0.30 -13.64
C LEU A 181 2.29 -1.04 -14.21
N LYS A 182 3.37 -1.64 -13.67
CA LYS A 182 3.82 -2.98 -14.05
C LYS A 182 2.73 -4.03 -13.82
N GLN A 183 2.15 -4.04 -12.62
CA GLN A 183 1.09 -4.99 -12.24
C GLN A 183 -0.14 -4.81 -13.11
N TYR A 184 -0.56 -3.57 -13.36
CA TYR A 184 -1.66 -3.27 -14.28
C TYR A 184 -1.39 -3.79 -15.69
N LEU A 185 -0.21 -3.54 -16.26
CA LEU A 185 0.14 -4.03 -17.60
C LEU A 185 0.15 -5.56 -17.68
N GLN A 186 0.46 -6.26 -16.58
CA GLN A 186 0.42 -7.73 -16.52
C GLN A 186 -1.01 -8.30 -16.52
N THR A 187 -2.03 -7.53 -16.12
CA THR A 187 -3.43 -7.99 -16.14
C THR A 187 -4.13 -7.74 -17.48
N VAL A 188 -3.51 -6.98 -18.39
CA VAL A 188 -4.09 -6.64 -19.70
C VAL A 188 -3.79 -7.73 -20.72
N ASP A 189 -4.82 -8.43 -21.19
CA ASP A 189 -4.70 -9.52 -22.19
C ASP A 189 -4.55 -9.04 -23.64
N GLU A 190 -4.75 -7.75 -23.91
CA GLU A 190 -4.62 -7.17 -25.24
C GLU A 190 -3.16 -7.06 -25.71
N ASN A 191 -2.97 -6.94 -27.03
CA ASN A 191 -1.63 -6.75 -27.64
C ASN A 191 -1.24 -5.28 -27.83
N HIS A 192 -2.23 -4.39 -27.83
CA HIS A 192 -2.06 -2.95 -27.94
C HIS A 192 -2.88 -2.30 -26.84
N LEU A 193 -2.30 -1.33 -26.15
CA LEU A 193 -2.97 -0.62 -25.08
C LEU A 193 -2.64 0.86 -25.20
N LYS A 194 -3.66 1.71 -25.23
CA LYS A 194 -3.50 3.15 -25.18
C LYS A 194 -3.99 3.66 -23.84
N LEU A 195 -3.12 4.38 -23.12
CA LEU A 195 -3.47 5.04 -21.88
C LEU A 195 -3.20 6.54 -22.01
N SER A 196 -4.08 7.34 -21.44
CA SER A 196 -3.81 8.73 -21.13
C SER A 196 -2.83 8.85 -19.96
N PHE A 197 -2.19 10.02 -19.84
CA PHE A 197 -1.32 10.31 -18.72
C PHE A 197 -2.10 10.28 -17.41
N SER A 198 -3.33 10.78 -17.39
CA SER A 198 -4.21 10.73 -16.21
C SER A 198 -4.56 9.30 -15.80
N GLU A 199 -4.83 8.39 -16.74
CA GLU A 199 -5.08 6.98 -16.41
C GLU A 199 -3.81 6.32 -15.83
N ILE A 200 -2.64 6.65 -16.37
CA ILE A 200 -1.37 6.19 -15.79
C ILE A 200 -1.16 6.75 -14.39
N GLU A 201 -1.45 8.03 -14.16
CA GLU A 201 -1.35 8.66 -12.84
C GLU A 201 -2.32 8.05 -11.83
N GLU A 202 -3.52 7.67 -12.28
CA GLU A 202 -4.52 6.95 -11.48
C GLU A 202 -4.03 5.56 -11.10
N ILE A 203 -3.49 4.80 -12.06
CA ILE A 203 -2.87 3.48 -11.83
C ILE A 203 -1.69 3.62 -10.85
N LEU A 204 -0.84 4.63 -11.04
CA LEU A 204 0.32 4.89 -10.18
C LEU A 204 -0.05 5.43 -8.81
N GLY A 205 -1.22 6.07 -8.68
CA GLY A 205 -1.61 6.84 -7.49
C GLY A 205 -0.78 8.11 -7.29
N PHE A 206 -0.07 8.60 -8.31
CA PHE A 206 0.67 9.87 -8.26
C PHE A 206 0.83 10.48 -9.64
N GLY A 207 1.01 11.81 -9.66
CA GLY A 207 1.26 12.59 -10.87
C GLY A 207 2.59 12.23 -11.54
N LEU A 208 2.58 12.07 -12.85
CA LEU A 208 3.77 11.81 -13.64
C LEU A 208 4.75 12.98 -13.48
N PRO A 209 6.07 12.72 -13.43
CA PRO A 209 7.04 13.78 -13.27
C PRO A 209 7.01 14.70 -14.49
N LYS A 210 7.31 16.00 -14.32
CA LYS A 210 7.35 16.99 -15.42
C LYS A 210 8.14 16.54 -16.65
N SER A 211 9.14 15.67 -16.48
CA SER A 211 9.91 15.09 -17.57
C SER A 211 9.09 14.17 -18.48
N ALA A 212 8.12 13.41 -17.95
CA ALA A 212 7.19 12.59 -18.73
C ALA A 212 6.32 13.44 -19.69
N HIS A 213 6.08 14.71 -19.35
CA HIS A 213 5.30 15.64 -20.18
C HIS A 213 6.14 16.46 -21.17
N LYS A 214 7.47 16.35 -21.11
CA LYS A 214 8.37 17.26 -21.83
C LYS A 214 9.41 16.56 -22.69
N PHE A 215 9.82 15.35 -22.31
CA PHE A 215 10.97 14.69 -22.91
C PHE A 215 10.62 13.30 -23.39
N ASP A 216 10.73 13.11 -24.70
CA ASP A 216 10.63 11.85 -25.43
C ASP A 216 11.39 10.71 -24.75
N ALA A 217 12.61 11.01 -24.29
CA ALA A 217 13.50 10.05 -23.64
C ALA A 217 12.90 9.42 -22.37
N TRP A 218 11.90 10.04 -21.74
CA TRP A 218 11.20 9.47 -20.59
C TRP A 218 10.35 8.26 -20.99
N TRP A 219 9.74 8.28 -22.17
CA TRP A 219 8.94 7.18 -22.71
C TRP A 219 9.78 6.15 -23.49
N SER A 220 11.11 6.24 -23.38
CA SER A 220 12.02 5.34 -24.11
C SER A 220 12.07 3.94 -23.48
N ASN A 221 12.24 2.93 -24.31
CA ASN A 221 12.42 1.52 -23.92
C ASN A 221 13.87 1.24 -23.47
N GLY A 222 14.38 2.07 -22.55
CA GLY A 222 15.76 2.02 -22.07
C GLY A 222 15.91 1.31 -20.72
N SER A 223 16.97 1.67 -20.00
CA SER A 223 17.36 1.09 -18.70
C SER A 223 17.04 1.98 -17.50
N LYS A 224 16.00 2.83 -17.61
CA LYS A 224 15.61 3.71 -16.52
C LYS A 224 14.63 2.99 -15.58
N PRO A 225 14.60 3.33 -14.28
CA PRO A 225 13.69 2.67 -13.35
C PRO A 225 12.21 2.70 -13.76
N HIS A 226 11.73 3.71 -14.49
CA HIS A 226 10.34 3.73 -14.99
C HIS A 226 10.13 2.77 -16.17
N SER A 227 11.10 2.62 -17.06
CA SER A 227 10.94 1.79 -18.25
C SER A 227 10.82 0.31 -17.94
N TYR A 228 11.42 -0.15 -16.84
CA TYR A 228 11.23 -1.52 -16.35
C TYR A 228 9.77 -1.85 -16.03
N ALA A 229 8.92 -0.86 -15.73
CA ALA A 229 7.51 -1.14 -15.45
C ALA A 229 6.79 -1.77 -16.64
N TRP A 230 7.04 -1.28 -17.86
CA TRP A 230 6.48 -1.89 -19.06
C TRP A 230 7.37 -3.00 -19.61
N LEU A 231 8.69 -2.82 -19.67
CA LEU A 231 9.59 -3.81 -20.26
C LEU A 231 9.54 -5.15 -19.52
N ASP A 232 9.56 -5.14 -18.20
CA ASP A 232 9.51 -6.37 -17.39
C ASP A 232 8.12 -7.01 -17.36
N SER A 233 7.09 -6.30 -17.84
CA SER A 233 5.73 -6.83 -18.02
C SER A 233 5.48 -7.40 -19.42
N GLY A 234 6.50 -7.46 -20.29
CA GLY A 234 6.36 -7.91 -21.67
C GLY A 234 5.74 -6.86 -22.59
N TRP A 235 5.82 -5.58 -22.23
CA TRP A 235 5.32 -4.45 -23.00
C TRP A 235 6.46 -3.52 -23.40
N LYS A 236 6.29 -2.81 -24.52
CA LYS A 236 7.15 -1.68 -24.90
C LYS A 236 6.29 -0.50 -25.30
N VAL A 237 6.78 0.71 -25.08
CA VAL A 237 6.15 1.90 -25.64
C VAL A 237 6.38 1.90 -27.16
N SER A 238 5.31 2.00 -27.94
CA SER A 238 5.35 2.11 -29.40
C SER A 238 5.21 3.54 -29.88
N ASP A 239 4.40 4.35 -29.18
CA ASP A 239 4.12 5.74 -29.56
C ASP A 239 3.65 6.55 -28.35
N TYR A 240 3.75 7.87 -28.41
CA TYR A 240 3.18 8.78 -27.42
C TYR A 240 2.90 10.15 -28.04
N SER A 241 1.99 10.89 -27.42
CA SER A 241 1.57 12.22 -27.85
C SER A 241 1.48 13.15 -26.65
N PHE A 242 2.28 14.22 -26.63
CA PHE A 242 2.18 15.24 -25.58
C PHE A 242 0.94 16.13 -25.75
N SER A 243 0.51 16.37 -26.99
CA SER A 243 -0.69 17.18 -27.25
C SER A 243 -1.95 16.46 -26.76
N ASN A 244 -2.02 15.16 -26.99
CA ASN A 244 -3.14 14.33 -26.55
C ASN A 244 -2.94 13.74 -25.16
N GLN A 245 -1.74 13.90 -24.58
CA GLN A 245 -1.31 13.30 -23.31
C GLN A 245 -1.60 11.80 -23.24
N THR A 246 -1.18 11.06 -24.26
CA THR A 246 -1.41 9.61 -24.36
C THR A 246 -0.12 8.88 -24.70
N VAL A 247 -0.01 7.64 -24.25
CA VAL A 247 1.04 6.68 -24.63
C VAL A 247 0.39 5.40 -25.14
N GLN A 248 1.04 4.78 -26.11
CA GLN A 248 0.67 3.50 -26.69
C GLN A 248 1.72 2.47 -26.29
N PHE A 249 1.26 1.37 -25.70
CA PHE A 249 2.05 0.19 -25.41
C PHE A 249 1.70 -0.91 -26.40
N ILE A 250 2.69 -1.68 -26.81
CA ILE A 250 2.54 -2.90 -27.60
C ILE A 250 3.25 -4.05 -26.89
N ARG A 251 2.66 -5.24 -26.90
CA ARG A 251 3.34 -6.43 -26.37
C ARG A 251 4.62 -6.71 -27.17
N THR A 252 5.69 -7.01 -26.45
CA THR A 252 6.89 -7.57 -27.08
C THR A 252 6.56 -9.02 -27.44
N GLN A 253 6.39 -9.32 -28.73
CA GLN A 253 6.29 -10.71 -29.17
C GLN A 253 7.53 -11.46 -28.66
N GLN A 254 7.31 -12.60 -27.98
CA GLN A 254 8.37 -13.57 -27.73
C GLN A 254 8.87 -14.16 -29.05
#